data_AF-X1LZE1-F1
#
_entry.id   AF-X1LZE1-F1
#
_cell.length_a   1.000
_cell.length_b   1.000
_cell.length_c   1.000
_cell.angle_alpha   90.00
_cell.angle_beta   90.00
_cell.angle_gamma   90.00
#
_symmetry.space_group_name_H-M   'P 1'
#
loop_
_entity.id
_entity.type
_entity.pdbx_description
1 polymer ?
#
loop_
_entity_poly.entity_id
_entity_poly.type
_entity_poly.pdbx_seq_one_letter_code
_entity_poly.pdbx_strand_id
1 'polypeptide(L)' 'SNATVRISGASVVTVNASGTVDGNVSGASRLTYLGDPALTIEMSGDSTVEHR' A
#
# COMPACT_ATOMS: atom_id res chain seq x y z
N SER A 1 11.06 -7.81 -6.44
CA SER A 1 9.87 -8.63 -6.14
C SER A 1 8.62 -7.78 -6.28
N ASN A 2 7.51 -8.38 -6.68
CA ASN A 2 6.22 -7.67 -6.85
C ASN A 2 5.28 -8.04 -5.71
N ALA A 3 4.34 -7.15 -5.40
CA ALA A 3 3.32 -7.37 -4.38
C ALA A 3 1.95 -6.83 -4.82
N THR A 4 0.90 -7.51 -4.37
CA THR A 4 -0.48 -7.05 -4.51
C THR A 4 -1.09 -6.83 -3.13
N VAL A 5 -1.72 -5.67 -2.91
CA VAL A 5 -2.32 -5.32 -1.61
C VAL A 5 -3.80 -4.94 -1.76
N ARG A 6 -4.64 -5.45 -0.85
CA ARG A 6 -6.04 -5.03 -0.71
C ARG A 6 -6.30 -4.76 0.77
N ILE A 7 -6.50 -3.50 1.11
CA ILE A 7 -6.55 -3.05 2.50
C ILE A 7 -7.83 -2.24 2.71
N SER A 8 -8.58 -2.57 3.75
CA SER A 8 -9.85 -1.92 4.08
C SER A 8 -10.07 -1.82 5.58
N GLY A 9 -11.07 -1.01 5.96
CA GLY A 9 -11.41 -0.75 7.36
C GLY A 9 -10.40 0.21 8.00
N ALA A 10 -9.73 -0.25 9.06
CA ALA A 10 -8.71 0.50 9.79
C ALA A 10 -7.45 -0.36 9.97
N SER A 11 -6.95 -0.91 8.86
CA SER A 11 -5.85 -1.89 8.86
C SER A 11 -4.50 -1.22 8.64
N VAL A 12 -3.42 -1.83 9.14
CA VAL A 12 -2.04 -1.37 8.93
C VAL A 12 -1.23 -2.50 8.30
N VAL A 13 -0.56 -2.21 7.18
CA VAL A 13 0.23 -3.18 6.42
C VAL A 13 1.60 -2.60 6.08
N THR A 14 2.64 -3.43 6.18
CA THR A 14 3.97 -3.13 5.66
C THR A 14 4.36 -4.15 4.59
N VAL A 15 4.84 -3.68 3.44
CA VAL A 15 5.30 -4.53 2.34
C VAL A 15 6.73 -4.18 1.95
N ASN A 16 7.56 -5.20 1.71
CA ASN A 16 8.89 -5.02 1.15
C ASN A 16 8.89 -5.50 -0.31
N ALA A 17 8.98 -4.55 -1.24
CA ALA A 17 8.95 -4.83 -2.68
C ALA A 17 10.00 -3.98 -3.40
N SER A 18 10.66 -4.59 -4.38
CA SER A 18 11.67 -3.92 -5.21
C SER A 18 11.27 -3.80 -6.69
N GLY A 19 10.11 -4.34 -7.06
CA GLY A 19 9.55 -4.27 -8.41
C GLY A 19 8.33 -3.36 -8.43
N THR A 20 7.13 -3.94 -8.30
CA THR A 20 5.89 -3.17 -8.32
C THR A 20 5.02 -3.47 -7.10
N VAL A 21 4.33 -2.46 -6.59
CA VAL A 21 3.19 -2.62 -5.68
C VAL A 21 1.93 -2.15 -6.39
N ASP A 22 1.01 -3.09 -6.59
CA ASP A 22 -0.32 -2.85 -7.18
C ASP A 22 -1.40 -3.07 -6.11
N GLY A 23 -2.35 -2.16 -5.95
CA GLY A 23 -3.39 -2.39 -4.97
C GLY A 23 -4.42 -1.30 -4.72
N ASN A 24 -5.31 -1.63 -3.79
CA ASN A 24 -6.38 -0.76 -3.32
C ASN A 24 -6.29 -0.59 -1.80
N VAL A 25 -6.32 0.67 -1.33
CA VAL A 25 -6.28 1.04 0.09
C VAL A 25 -7.49 1.92 0.40
N SER A 26 -8.33 1.47 1.34
CA SER A 26 -9.61 2.12 1.65
C SER A 26 -9.89 2.24 3.15
N GLY A 27 -10.86 3.08 3.51
CA GLY A 27 -11.21 3.36 4.91
C GLY A 27 -10.17 4.25 5.58
N ALA A 28 -9.84 3.98 6.85
CA ALA A 28 -8.78 4.62 7.62
C ALA A 28 -7.48 3.80 7.61
N SER A 29 -7.24 3.04 6.54
CA SER A 29 -6.12 2.10 6.46
C SER A 29 -4.78 2.78 6.14
N ARG A 30 -3.68 2.15 6.56
CA ARG A 30 -2.30 2.62 6.27
C ARG A 30 -1.46 1.54 5.63
N LEU A 31 -0.82 1.89 4.51
CA LEU A 31 0.19 1.09 3.84
C LEU A 31 1.56 1.76 3.96
N THR A 32 2.53 1.03 4.49
CA THR A 32 3.95 1.38 4.39
C THR A 32 4.61 0.44 3.39
N TYR A 33 5.30 0.98 2.39
CA TYR A 33 6.17 0.17 1.53
C TYR A 33 7.63 0.44 1.85
N LEU A 34 8.44 -0.60 1.70
CA LEU A 34 9.90 -0.59 1.83
C LEU A 34 10.51 -0.88 0.46
N GLY A 35 11.72 -0.37 0.23
CA GLY A 35 12.42 -0.49 -1.06
C GLY A 35 11.94 0.58 -2.04
N ASP A 36 12.32 0.45 -3.31
CA ASP A 36 11.97 1.42 -4.35
C ASP A 36 11.08 0.81 -5.44
N PRO A 37 9.84 0.37 -5.12
CA PRO A 37 8.94 -0.18 -6.12
C PRO A 37 8.23 0.92 -6.91
N ALA A 38 7.89 0.62 -8.16
CA ALA A 38 6.86 1.37 -8.86
C ALA A 38 5.50 1.14 -8.20
N LEU A 39 4.70 2.21 -8.04
CA LEU A 39 3.40 2.14 -7.38
C LEU A 39 2.26 2.29 -8.37
N THR A 40 1.24 1.45 -8.23
CA THR A 40 -0.07 1.62 -8.87
C THR A 40 -1.11 1.38 -7.78
N ILE A 41 -1.53 2.46 -7.11
CA ILE A 41 -2.41 2.36 -5.93
C ILE A 41 -3.65 3.22 -6.13
N GLU A 42 -4.81 2.62 -5.92
CA GLU A 42 -6.08 3.31 -5.78
C GLU A 42 -6.37 3.57 -4.29
N MET A 43 -6.65 4.82 -3.95
CA MET A 43 -6.93 5.24 -2.57
C MET A 43 -8.34 5.80 -2.44
N SER A 44 -9.01 5.46 -1.35
CA SER A 44 -10.29 6.06 -0.97
C SER A 44 -10.44 6.20 0.55
N GLY A 45 -11.34 7.08 1.00
CA GLY A 45 -11.49 7.40 2.43
C GLY A 45 -10.28 8.17 2.98
N ASP A 46 -10.01 7.99 4.27
CA ASP A 46 -8.89 8.61 5.00
C ASP A 46 -7.62 7.75 4.95
N SER A 47 -7.45 6.98 3.89
CA SER A 47 -6.32 6.07 3.75
C SER A 47 -5.00 6.79 3.54
N THR A 48 -3.90 6.16 3.96
CA THR A 48 -2.54 6.70 3.80
C THR A 48 -1.60 5.66 3.21
N VAL A 49 -0.71 6.12 2.32
CA VAL A 49 0.35 5.32 1.70
C VAL A 49 1.65 6.09 1.83
N GLU A 50 2.68 5.45 2.38
CA GLU A 50 3.97 6.11 2.64
C GLU A 50 5.17 5.17 2.42
N HIS A 51 6.30 5.78 2.05
CA HIS A 51 7.59 5.12 1.98
C HIS A 51 8.30 5.20 3.33
N ARG A 52 9.02 4.14 3.72
CA ARG A 52 9.90 4.12 4.88
C ARG A 52 11.28 3.57 4.57
#